data_AF-A0A351GF19-F1
#
_entry.id   AF-A0A351GF19-F1
#
_cell.length_a   1.000
_cell.length_b   1.000
_cell.length_c   1.000
_cell.angle_alpha   90.00
_cell.angle_beta   90.00
_cell.angle_gamma   90.00
#
_symmetry.space_group_name_H-M   'P 1'
#
loop_
_entity.id
_entity.type
_entity.pdbx_description
1 polymer ?
#
loop_
_entity_poly.entity_id
_entity_poly.type
_entity_poly.pdbx_seq_one_letter_code
_entity_poly.pdbx_strand_id
1 'polypeptide(L)'
;MDFKSLIAQGIPSTLPELVRSESETSSENTRAPKRKDILSKEEKVLAIRNALRYFPKEWHAELAPEFANELKTYGRIYMYRFMPTYKMYARPISEYPAKCAQAAGIMLMIQNNLDPAVAQHPEELITYGGNGAVFQNWAQYLLTMKYLSEMTEEQTLHMYSGHPMGLFPSSKEAPRVVVTNGMMIPNYSKPDDWEKYNALGVTQYGQMTAGSFMYIGPQGIVHGTTITVMNAFRMKL
;
A
#
# COMPACT_ATOMS: atom_id res chain seq x y z
N MET A 1 17.54 4.56 -14.58
CA MET A 1 16.23 4.86 -15.21
C MET A 1 15.72 6.17 -14.66
N ASP A 2 15.01 6.97 -15.45
CA ASP A 2 14.34 8.17 -14.94
C ASP A 2 13.09 7.83 -14.13
N PHE A 3 12.53 8.83 -13.41
CA PHE A 3 11.36 8.65 -12.56
C PHE A 3 10.14 8.09 -13.32
N LYS A 4 9.88 8.61 -14.52
CA LYS A 4 8.74 8.20 -15.34
C LYS A 4 8.83 6.73 -15.74
N SER A 5 10.01 6.28 -16.16
CA SER A 5 10.28 4.89 -16.51
C SER A 5 10.12 3.97 -15.30
N LEU A 6 10.60 4.39 -14.11
CA LEU A 6 10.47 3.62 -12.87
C LEU A 6 9.01 3.46 -12.44
N ILE A 7 8.17 4.47 -12.64
CA ILE A 7 6.73 4.42 -12.34
C ILE A 7 5.99 3.46 -13.29
N ALA A 8 6.31 3.51 -14.58
CA ALA A 8 5.62 2.71 -15.60
C ALA A 8 6.09 1.24 -15.66
N GLN A 9 7.23 0.90 -15.06
CA GLN A 9 7.83 -0.43 -15.16
C GLN A 9 6.99 -1.54 -14.50
N GLY A 10 6.40 -1.26 -13.34
CA GLY A 10 5.80 -2.29 -12.48
C GLY A 10 6.84 -3.20 -11.85
N ILE A 11 6.61 -4.52 -11.87
CA ILE A 11 7.63 -5.48 -11.44
C ILE A 11 8.81 -5.43 -12.43
N PRO A 12 10.05 -5.24 -11.97
CA PRO A 12 11.23 -5.21 -12.85
C PRO A 12 11.35 -6.47 -13.71
N SER A 13 12.05 -6.38 -14.84
CA SER A 13 12.29 -7.53 -15.72
C SER A 13 13.39 -8.48 -15.21
N THR A 14 14.25 -7.97 -14.32
CA THR A 14 15.35 -8.71 -13.69
C THR A 14 15.20 -8.62 -12.18
N LEU A 15 15.57 -9.69 -11.48
CA LEU A 15 15.50 -9.71 -10.02
C LEU A 15 16.47 -8.66 -9.47
N PRO A 16 15.98 -7.65 -8.70
CA PRO A 16 16.87 -6.69 -8.09
C PRO A 16 17.80 -7.37 -7.09
N GLU A 17 19.00 -6.80 -6.91
CA GLU A 17 19.91 -7.23 -5.87
C GLU A 17 19.23 -7.12 -4.50
N LEU A 18 19.55 -8.06 -3.61
CA LEU A 18 19.10 -7.99 -2.24
C LEU A 18 19.79 -6.82 -1.54
N VAL A 19 19.12 -5.67 -1.51
CA VAL A 19 19.52 -4.57 -0.64
C VAL A 19 19.13 -5.00 0.78
N ARG A 20 20.12 -5.38 1.59
CA ARG A 20 19.91 -5.42 3.05
C ARG A 20 19.44 -4.02 3.41
N SER A 21 18.19 -3.87 3.85
CA SER A 21 17.63 -2.55 4.15
C SER A 21 18.67 -1.79 4.97
N GLU A 22 19.15 -0.67 4.47
CA GLU A 22 20.02 0.24 5.23
C GLU A 22 19.17 0.82 6.37
N SER A 23 18.93 0.01 7.39
CA SER A 23 18.33 0.39 8.66
C SER A 23 19.31 1.21 9.52
N GLU A 24 20.34 1.79 8.91
CA GLU A 24 21.24 2.75 9.56
C GLU A 24 20.78 4.21 9.36
N THR A 25 19.79 4.47 8.51
CA THR A 25 19.31 5.85 8.24
C THR A 25 17.85 6.13 8.63
N SER A 26 16.99 5.12 8.73
CA SER A 26 15.64 5.28 9.29
C SER A 26 15.71 5.22 10.82
N SER A 27 15.31 6.29 11.51
CA SER A 27 15.21 6.26 12.98
C SER A 27 14.30 5.12 13.43
N GLU A 28 14.66 4.36 14.47
CA GLU A 28 13.85 3.22 14.98
C GLU A 28 12.36 3.55 15.18
N ASN A 29 12.05 4.83 15.46
CA ASN A 29 10.70 5.34 15.70
C ASN A 29 9.76 5.33 14.47
N THR A 30 10.27 5.14 13.25
CA THR A 30 9.45 5.13 12.02
C THR A 30 9.12 3.73 11.53
N ARG A 31 9.68 2.67 12.12
CA ARG A 31 9.37 1.28 11.72
C ARG A 31 8.09 0.79 12.40
N ALA A 32 7.30 0.02 11.67
CA ALA A 32 6.10 -0.57 12.26
C ALA A 32 6.47 -1.66 13.30
N PRO A 33 5.71 -1.79 14.40
CA PRO A 33 5.95 -2.85 15.38
C PRO A 33 5.73 -4.23 14.75
N LYS A 34 6.47 -5.23 15.24
CA LYS A 34 6.31 -6.62 14.82
C LYS A 34 4.86 -7.07 15.02
N ARG A 35 4.28 -7.69 13.99
CA ARG A 35 2.89 -8.21 14.03
C ARG A 35 2.81 -9.56 14.72
N LYS A 36 1.62 -9.87 15.24
CA LYS A 36 1.31 -11.13 15.92
C LYS A 36 1.59 -12.31 15.00
N ASP A 37 2.38 -13.27 15.47
CA ASP A 37 2.59 -14.54 14.76
C ASP A 37 1.39 -15.47 14.99
N ILE A 38 0.36 -15.32 14.16
CA ILE A 38 -0.93 -16.01 14.30
C ILE A 38 -1.12 -17.18 13.32
N LEU A 39 -0.27 -17.29 12.30
CA LEU A 39 -0.42 -18.26 11.23
C LEU A 39 0.04 -19.67 11.66
N SER A 40 -0.73 -20.69 11.26
CA SER A 40 -0.27 -22.08 11.28
C SER A 40 0.91 -22.31 10.33
N LYS A 41 1.56 -23.47 10.41
CA LYS A 41 2.66 -23.83 9.49
C LYS A 41 2.18 -23.86 8.03
N GLU A 42 1.00 -24.44 7.79
CA GLU A 42 0.37 -24.55 6.48
C GLU A 42 -0.02 -23.16 5.95
N GLU A 43 -0.51 -22.29 6.83
CA GLU A 43 -0.85 -20.91 6.52
C GLU A 43 0.38 -20.06 6.22
N LYS A 44 1.52 -20.28 6.90
CA LYS A 44 2.79 -19.62 6.55
C LYS A 44 3.26 -20.02 5.16
N VAL A 45 3.16 -21.30 4.80
CA VAL A 45 3.44 -21.77 3.43
C VAL A 45 2.48 -21.12 2.42
N LEU A 46 1.20 -21.01 2.77
CA LEU A 46 0.22 -20.33 1.93
C LEU A 46 0.53 -18.82 1.78
N ALA A 47 0.92 -18.12 2.84
CA ALA A 47 1.32 -16.71 2.79
C ALA A 47 2.50 -16.49 1.82
N ILE A 48 3.53 -17.34 1.90
CA ILE A 48 4.67 -17.28 0.99
C ILE A 48 4.22 -17.56 -0.46
N ARG A 49 3.43 -18.62 -0.69
CA ARG A 49 2.87 -18.89 -2.01
C ARG A 49 2.04 -17.72 -2.53
N ASN A 50 1.27 -17.09 -1.67
CA ASN A 50 0.43 -15.96 -1.99
C ASN A 50 1.25 -14.73 -2.42
N ALA A 51 2.38 -14.48 -1.74
CA ALA A 51 3.34 -13.45 -2.08
C ALA A 51 4.07 -13.74 -3.41
N LEU A 52 4.42 -15.00 -3.67
CA LEU A 52 5.11 -15.40 -4.90
C LEU A 52 4.26 -15.25 -6.18
N ARG A 53 2.94 -15.10 -6.07
CA ARG A 53 2.03 -14.90 -7.22
C ARG A 53 2.35 -13.64 -8.04
N TYR A 54 3.00 -12.65 -7.44
CA TYR A 54 3.39 -11.41 -8.13
C TYR A 54 4.65 -11.55 -8.99
N PHE A 55 5.38 -12.66 -8.88
CA PHE A 55 6.72 -12.80 -9.46
C PHE A 55 6.83 -14.00 -10.41
N PRO A 56 7.73 -13.92 -11.42
CA PRO A 56 8.05 -15.04 -12.30
C PRO A 56 8.53 -16.28 -11.51
N LYS A 57 8.21 -17.48 -12.02
CA LYS A 57 8.52 -18.75 -11.32
C LYS A 57 10.01 -18.95 -11.11
N GLU A 58 10.83 -18.40 -11.99
CA GLU A 58 12.28 -18.46 -11.98
C GLU A 58 12.86 -17.82 -10.72
N TRP A 59 12.15 -16.84 -10.13
CA TRP A 59 12.59 -16.14 -8.93
C TRP A 59 12.11 -16.80 -7.64
N HIS A 60 11.21 -17.79 -7.73
CA HIS A 60 10.56 -18.36 -6.53
C HIS A 60 11.55 -19.05 -5.60
N ALA A 61 12.59 -19.68 -6.14
CA ALA A 61 13.62 -20.34 -5.33
C ALA A 61 14.40 -19.35 -4.45
N GLU A 62 14.59 -18.11 -4.92
CA GLU A 62 15.30 -17.06 -4.19
C GLU A 62 14.36 -16.26 -3.28
N LEU A 63 13.16 -15.90 -3.78
CA LEU A 63 12.21 -15.08 -3.03
C LEU A 63 11.48 -15.83 -1.91
N ALA A 64 11.27 -17.15 -2.05
CA ALA A 64 10.60 -17.94 -1.02
C ALA A 64 11.29 -17.87 0.36
N PRO A 65 12.61 -18.13 0.50
CA PRO A 65 13.29 -18.01 1.78
C PRO A 65 13.33 -16.56 2.29
N GLU A 66 13.43 -15.57 1.40
CA GLU A 66 13.37 -14.15 1.76
C GLU A 66 12.02 -13.77 2.38
N PHE A 67 10.92 -14.11 1.72
CA PHE A 67 9.57 -13.84 2.22
C PHE A 67 9.27 -14.63 3.51
N ALA A 68 9.81 -15.85 3.63
CA ALA A 68 9.74 -16.59 4.90
C ALA A 68 10.47 -15.86 6.03
N ASN A 69 11.62 -15.25 5.73
CA ASN A 69 12.39 -14.46 6.69
C ASN A 69 11.67 -13.16 7.07
N GLU A 70 11.10 -12.43 6.10
CA GLU A 70 10.28 -11.24 6.39
C GLU A 70 9.08 -11.61 7.29
N LEU A 71 8.35 -12.68 6.95
CA LEU A 71 7.21 -13.13 7.73
C LEU A 71 7.61 -13.48 9.17
N LYS A 72 8.75 -14.15 9.37
CA LYS A 72 9.28 -14.46 10.70
C LYS A 72 9.71 -13.22 11.49
N THR A 73 10.33 -12.26 10.79
CA THR A 73 10.94 -11.07 11.40
C THR A 73 9.88 -10.05 11.77
N TYR A 74 9.00 -9.72 10.83
CA TYR A 74 8.04 -8.62 10.94
C TYR A 74 6.59 -9.08 11.16
N GLY A 75 6.29 -10.37 10.96
CA GLY A 75 4.92 -10.90 10.97
C GLY A 75 4.14 -10.57 9.68
N ARG A 76 4.83 -10.02 8.66
CA ARG A 76 4.29 -9.61 7.36
C ARG A 76 5.36 -9.80 6.28
N ILE A 77 4.91 -9.87 5.03
CA ILE A 77 5.76 -9.91 3.83
C ILE A 77 5.54 -8.59 3.09
N TYR A 78 6.44 -7.63 3.30
CA TYR A 78 6.38 -6.30 2.68
C TYR A 78 7.09 -6.25 1.33
N MET A 79 7.97 -7.22 1.07
CA MET A 79 8.77 -7.33 -0.15
C MET A 79 9.74 -6.16 -0.30
N TYR A 80 10.55 -5.89 0.74
CA TYR A 80 11.41 -4.69 0.81
C TYR A 80 12.39 -4.56 -0.36
N ARG A 81 12.84 -5.69 -0.93
CA ARG A 81 13.68 -5.71 -2.13
C ARG A 81 13.10 -4.92 -3.30
N PHE A 82 11.77 -4.78 -3.37
CA PHE A 82 11.06 -4.11 -4.45
C PHE A 82 10.65 -2.68 -4.10
N MET A 83 11.07 -2.14 -2.95
CA MET A 83 10.84 -0.74 -2.62
C MET A 83 11.58 0.17 -3.61
N PRO A 84 10.91 1.19 -4.20
CA PRO A 84 11.56 2.09 -5.14
C PRO A 84 12.68 2.92 -4.49
N THR A 85 13.69 3.26 -5.27
CA THR A 85 14.84 4.06 -4.82
C THR A 85 14.65 5.57 -5.00
N TYR A 86 13.61 6.01 -5.72
CA TYR A 86 13.29 7.43 -5.81
C TYR A 86 12.69 7.94 -4.51
N LYS A 87 12.89 9.23 -4.23
CA LYS A 87 12.25 9.90 -3.09
C LYS A 87 10.72 9.81 -3.22
N MET A 88 10.08 9.33 -2.15
CA MET A 88 8.64 9.18 -2.03
C MET A 88 8.02 10.48 -1.53
N TYR A 89 7.37 11.22 -2.43
CA TYR A 89 6.62 12.45 -2.12
C TYR A 89 5.68 12.79 -3.29
N ALA A 90 4.68 13.63 -3.03
CA ALA A 90 3.76 14.13 -4.06
C ALA A 90 4.47 15.11 -5.01
N ARG A 91 4.51 14.78 -6.30
CA ARG A 91 5.14 15.61 -7.35
C ARG A 91 4.11 16.45 -8.10
N PRO A 92 4.53 17.49 -8.85
CA PRO A 92 3.67 18.12 -9.84
C PRO A 92 3.03 17.09 -10.77
N ILE A 93 1.73 17.24 -11.05
CA ILE A 93 0.93 16.23 -11.78
C ILE A 93 1.53 15.87 -13.16
N SER A 94 2.21 16.82 -13.81
CA SER A 94 2.88 16.66 -15.12
C SER A 94 4.14 15.78 -15.08
N GLU A 95 4.68 15.50 -13.90
CA GLU A 95 5.82 14.59 -13.74
C GLU A 95 5.41 13.11 -13.78
N TYR A 96 4.13 12.80 -13.58
CA TYR A 96 3.64 11.43 -13.64
C TYR A 96 3.41 10.98 -15.10
N PRO A 97 3.82 9.76 -15.49
CA PRO A 97 3.71 9.23 -16.85
C PRO A 97 2.31 8.66 -17.14
N ALA A 98 1.24 9.40 -16.84
CA ALA A 98 -0.12 8.94 -17.07
C ALA A 98 -0.63 9.31 -18.47
N LYS A 99 -1.49 8.46 -19.06
CA LYS A 99 -2.25 8.82 -20.28
C LYS A 99 -3.45 9.72 -20.00
N CYS A 100 -3.99 9.73 -18.77
CA CYS A 100 -5.07 10.62 -18.36
C CYS A 100 -4.74 11.33 -17.04
N ALA A 101 -5.23 12.56 -16.87
CA ALA A 101 -4.89 13.42 -15.74
C ALA A 101 -5.41 12.86 -14.40
N GLN A 102 -6.56 12.20 -14.41
CA GLN A 102 -7.17 11.58 -13.24
C GLN A 102 -6.26 10.49 -12.65
N ALA A 103 -5.65 9.66 -13.49
CA ALA A 103 -4.70 8.64 -13.03
C ALA A 103 -3.41 9.26 -12.48
N ALA A 104 -2.91 10.35 -13.07
CA ALA A 104 -1.80 11.12 -12.50
C ALA A 104 -2.13 11.69 -11.12
N GLY A 105 -3.34 12.24 -10.94
CA GLY A 105 -3.82 12.71 -9.64
C GLY A 105 -3.85 11.59 -8.58
N ILE A 106 -4.26 10.39 -8.96
CA ILE A 106 -4.27 9.24 -8.04
C ILE A 106 -2.83 8.80 -7.69
N MET A 107 -1.92 8.74 -8.65
CA MET A 107 -0.50 8.45 -8.39
C MET A 107 0.13 9.47 -7.43
N LEU A 108 -0.18 10.74 -7.60
CA LEU A 108 0.23 11.82 -6.70
C LEU A 108 -0.24 11.55 -5.27
N MET A 109 -1.54 11.26 -5.11
CA MET A 109 -2.11 11.05 -3.79
C MET A 109 -1.62 9.77 -3.11
N ILE A 110 -1.35 8.71 -3.88
CA ILE A 110 -0.69 7.49 -3.38
C ILE A 110 0.69 7.84 -2.81
N GLN A 111 1.51 8.60 -3.55
CA GLN A 111 2.84 8.99 -3.08
C GLN A 111 2.77 9.95 -1.89
N ASN A 112 1.76 10.82 -1.82
CA ASN A 112 1.51 11.64 -0.63
C ASN A 112 1.25 10.79 0.61
N ASN A 113 0.42 9.76 0.50
CA ASN A 113 0.12 8.85 1.61
C ASN A 113 1.33 8.02 2.09
N LEU A 114 2.37 7.91 1.26
CA LEU A 114 3.61 7.17 1.55
C LEU A 114 4.82 8.11 1.77
N ASP A 115 4.61 9.41 1.72
CA ASP A 115 5.67 10.41 1.96
C ASP A 115 6.17 10.27 3.41
N PRO A 116 7.48 10.14 3.67
CA PRO A 116 8.02 10.07 5.03
C PRO A 116 7.66 11.27 5.93
N ALA A 117 7.30 12.43 5.36
CA ALA A 117 6.80 13.57 6.11
C ALA A 117 5.31 13.46 6.50
N VAL A 118 4.59 12.48 5.94
CA VAL A 118 3.13 12.29 6.10
C VAL A 118 2.81 10.95 6.76
N ALA A 119 3.44 9.88 6.30
CA ALA A 119 3.18 8.50 6.71
C ALA A 119 3.86 8.15 8.04
N GLN A 120 3.15 7.41 8.89
CA GLN A 120 3.67 6.94 10.17
C GLN A 120 4.78 5.90 10.00
N HIS A 121 4.59 4.93 9.09
CA HIS A 121 5.58 3.89 8.77
C HIS A 121 5.65 3.71 7.23
N PRO A 122 6.36 4.61 6.52
CA PRO A 122 6.34 4.67 5.05
C PRO A 122 6.87 3.38 4.39
N GLU A 123 7.91 2.77 4.96
CA GLU A 123 8.53 1.55 4.41
C GLU A 123 7.64 0.31 4.56
N GLU A 124 6.79 0.28 5.59
CA GLU A 124 5.72 -0.70 5.78
C GLU A 124 4.39 -0.31 5.10
N LEU A 125 4.39 0.76 4.31
CA LEU A 125 3.24 1.27 3.57
C LEU A 125 2.07 1.69 4.46
N ILE A 126 2.33 2.08 5.71
CA ILE A 126 1.33 2.49 6.70
C ILE A 126 1.32 4.01 6.87
N THR A 127 0.17 4.62 6.61
CA THR A 127 0.02 6.08 6.70
C THR A 127 -0.30 6.54 8.12
N TYR A 128 -1.26 5.91 8.82
CA TYR A 128 -1.60 6.29 10.20
C TYR A 128 -2.41 5.21 10.92
N GLY A 129 -2.69 5.45 12.21
CA GLY A 129 -3.51 4.55 13.03
C GLY A 129 -2.80 3.25 13.39
N GLY A 130 -1.47 3.20 13.29
CA GLY A 130 -0.63 2.05 13.61
C GLY A 130 -0.66 0.92 12.58
N ASN A 131 -1.74 0.74 11.83
CA ASN A 131 -1.87 -0.31 10.80
C ASN A 131 -2.71 0.10 9.57
N GLY A 132 -3.13 1.37 9.48
CA GLY A 132 -3.84 1.90 8.32
C GLY A 132 -2.92 1.99 7.11
N ALA A 133 -2.99 1.00 6.23
CA ALA A 133 -2.05 0.80 5.13
C ALA A 133 -2.62 1.26 3.78
N VAL A 134 -1.70 1.69 2.91
CA VAL A 134 -1.95 2.00 1.50
C VAL A 134 -2.00 0.71 0.69
N PHE A 135 -1.00 -0.15 0.87
CA PHE A 135 -0.87 -1.47 0.24
C PHE A 135 -0.32 -2.48 1.26
N GLN A 136 -0.47 -3.77 0.96
CA GLN A 136 0.07 -4.84 1.80
C GLN A 136 1.58 -5.04 1.60
N ASN A 137 2.09 -4.71 0.40
CA ASN A 137 3.48 -4.92 0.01
C ASN A 137 3.87 -4.04 -1.20
N TRP A 138 5.18 -3.96 -1.46
CA TRP A 138 5.73 -3.12 -2.53
C TRP A 138 5.40 -3.63 -3.95
N ALA A 139 5.14 -4.92 -4.16
CA ALA A 139 4.70 -5.41 -5.46
C ALA A 139 3.33 -4.83 -5.87
N GLN A 140 2.41 -4.71 -4.91
CA GLN A 140 1.10 -4.07 -5.13
C GLN A 140 1.24 -2.60 -5.48
N TYR A 141 2.13 -1.87 -4.80
CA TYR A 141 2.46 -0.49 -5.16
C TYR A 141 2.95 -0.41 -6.60
N LEU A 142 3.99 -1.16 -6.96
CA LEU A 142 4.61 -1.13 -8.29
C LEU A 142 3.58 -1.42 -9.40
N LEU A 143 2.78 -2.46 -9.25
CA LEU A 143 1.76 -2.82 -10.22
C LEU A 143 0.65 -1.76 -10.32
N THR A 144 0.24 -1.18 -9.21
CA THR A 144 -0.76 -0.10 -9.20
C THR A 144 -0.24 1.12 -9.95
N MET A 145 1.00 1.53 -9.69
CA MET A 145 1.63 2.66 -10.39
C MET A 145 1.77 2.39 -11.90
N LYS A 146 2.15 1.16 -12.27
CA LYS A 146 2.15 0.73 -13.68
C LYS A 146 0.76 0.85 -14.31
N TYR A 147 -0.27 0.25 -13.71
CA TYR A 147 -1.62 0.29 -14.26
C TYR A 147 -2.15 1.73 -14.40
N LEU A 148 -1.91 2.58 -13.41
CA LEU A 148 -2.28 4.00 -13.49
C LEU A 148 -1.51 4.76 -14.58
N SER A 149 -0.27 4.39 -14.86
CA SER A 149 0.51 4.99 -15.96
C SER A 149 -0.05 4.63 -17.35
N GLU A 150 -0.53 3.40 -17.52
CA GLU A 150 -0.94 2.88 -18.83
C GLU A 150 -2.43 2.99 -19.13
N MET A 151 -3.28 3.16 -18.11
CA MET A 151 -4.73 3.18 -18.27
C MET A 151 -5.24 4.37 -19.08
N THR A 152 -6.34 4.16 -19.80
CA THR A 152 -7.07 5.22 -20.50
C THR A 152 -8.26 5.73 -19.68
N GLU A 153 -8.94 6.76 -20.21
CA GLU A 153 -10.19 7.27 -19.63
C GLU A 153 -11.36 6.30 -19.77
N GLU A 154 -11.22 5.19 -20.51
CA GLU A 154 -12.28 4.19 -20.72
C GLU A 154 -11.97 2.90 -19.95
N GLN A 155 -11.18 3.02 -18.89
CA GLN A 155 -10.82 1.92 -18.01
C GLN A 155 -11.00 2.30 -16.54
N THR A 156 -11.22 1.27 -15.72
CA THR A 156 -11.25 1.35 -14.26
C THR A 156 -10.31 0.30 -13.69
N LEU A 157 -9.42 0.71 -12.79
CA LEU A 157 -8.57 -0.17 -12.00
C LEU A 157 -9.35 -0.68 -10.78
N HIS A 158 -9.42 -1.99 -10.63
CA HIS A 158 -10.10 -2.62 -9.50
C HIS A 158 -9.07 -3.00 -8.42
N MET A 159 -9.22 -2.45 -7.21
CA MET A 159 -8.34 -2.67 -6.08
C MET A 159 -9.02 -3.54 -5.00
N TYR A 160 -8.41 -4.69 -4.73
CA TYR A 160 -8.87 -5.69 -3.76
C TYR A 160 -7.98 -5.66 -2.53
N SER A 161 -8.31 -4.81 -1.57
CA SER A 161 -7.55 -4.61 -0.34
C SER A 161 -6.05 -4.40 -0.59
N GLY A 162 -5.72 -3.50 -1.52
CA GLY A 162 -4.35 -3.23 -1.95
C GLY A 162 -3.91 -4.05 -3.18
N HIS A 163 -4.46 -5.24 -3.43
CA HIS A 163 -4.13 -6.01 -4.63
C HIS A 163 -4.73 -5.35 -5.90
N PRO A 164 -3.92 -4.94 -6.89
CA PRO A 164 -4.44 -4.41 -8.14
C PRO A 164 -4.88 -5.56 -9.06
N MET A 165 -6.18 -5.86 -9.05
CA MET A 165 -6.75 -6.97 -9.82
C MET A 165 -6.55 -6.79 -11.34
N GLY A 166 -6.63 -5.55 -11.81
CA GLY A 166 -6.36 -5.19 -13.20
C GLY A 166 -7.22 -4.04 -13.70
N LEU A 167 -6.99 -3.67 -14.95
CA LEU A 167 -7.74 -2.67 -15.70
C LEU A 167 -8.90 -3.33 -16.45
N PHE A 168 -10.11 -2.84 -16.22
CA PHE A 168 -11.33 -3.32 -16.88
C PHE A 168 -11.94 -2.19 -17.73
N PRO A 169 -12.53 -2.49 -18.90
CA PRO A 169 -13.24 -1.49 -19.70
C PRO A 169 -14.38 -0.83 -18.90
N SER A 170 -14.52 0.48 -19.06
CA SER A 170 -15.58 1.31 -18.46
C SER A 170 -15.89 2.54 -19.32
N SER A 171 -16.61 3.53 -18.79
CA SER A 171 -16.91 4.79 -19.50
C SER A 171 -16.04 5.94 -19.00
N LYS A 172 -16.01 7.05 -19.74
CA LYS A 172 -15.22 8.24 -19.36
C LYS A 172 -15.65 8.85 -18.03
N GLU A 173 -16.94 8.74 -17.71
CA GLU A 173 -17.59 9.22 -16.48
C GLU A 173 -17.43 8.25 -15.30
N ALA A 174 -17.00 7.01 -15.55
CA ALA A 174 -16.77 6.03 -14.51
C ALA A 174 -15.57 6.42 -13.62
N PRO A 175 -15.51 5.94 -12.36
CA PRO A 175 -14.30 6.09 -11.54
C PRO A 175 -13.09 5.46 -12.22
N ARG A 176 -11.92 6.11 -12.16
CA ARG A 176 -10.67 5.51 -12.63
C ARG A 176 -10.18 4.38 -11.73
N VAL A 177 -10.54 4.41 -10.44
CA VAL A 177 -10.20 3.36 -9.48
C VAL A 177 -11.40 3.07 -8.58
N VAL A 178 -11.69 1.79 -8.38
CA VAL A 178 -12.62 1.32 -7.35
C VAL A 178 -11.81 0.57 -6.29
N VAL A 179 -11.89 1.04 -5.04
CA VAL A 179 -11.10 0.50 -3.94
C VAL A 179 -11.97 -0.15 -2.88
N THR A 180 -11.64 -1.39 -2.53
CA THR A 180 -12.13 -2.07 -1.33
C THR A 180 -10.95 -2.32 -0.40
N ASN A 181 -11.16 -2.19 0.91
CA ASN A 181 -10.15 -2.49 1.93
C ASN A 181 -10.81 -3.19 3.10
N GLY A 182 -10.35 -4.39 3.46
CA GLY A 182 -10.85 -5.05 4.68
C GLY A 182 -12.28 -5.57 4.57
N MET A 183 -12.82 -5.72 3.36
CA MET A 183 -14.16 -6.25 3.15
C MET A 183 -14.16 -7.74 3.48
N MET A 184 -14.95 -8.13 4.49
CA MET A 184 -15.00 -9.48 5.03
C MET A 184 -16.44 -10.00 5.09
N ILE A 185 -16.61 -11.32 5.00
CA ILE A 185 -17.85 -11.97 5.40
C ILE A 185 -18.02 -11.71 6.92
N PRO A 186 -19.17 -11.21 7.40
CA PRO A 186 -19.30 -10.72 8.78
C PRO A 186 -18.85 -11.70 9.87
N ASN A 187 -19.13 -13.00 9.70
CA ASN A 187 -18.74 -14.03 10.66
C ASN A 187 -17.21 -14.25 10.80
N TYR A 188 -16.42 -13.69 9.87
CA TYR A 188 -14.96 -13.80 9.79
C TYR A 188 -14.28 -12.42 9.84
N SER A 189 -14.89 -11.46 10.53
CA SER A 189 -14.43 -10.07 10.62
C SER A 189 -13.95 -9.69 12.03
N LYS A 190 -13.51 -10.66 12.85
CA LYS A 190 -12.94 -10.38 14.17
C LYS A 190 -11.48 -9.89 14.05
N PRO A 191 -10.92 -9.24 15.08
CA PRO A 191 -9.53 -8.75 15.03
C PRO A 191 -8.49 -9.81 14.66
N ASP A 192 -8.59 -11.01 15.23
CA ASP A 192 -7.67 -12.12 14.93
C ASP A 192 -7.87 -12.68 13.51
N ASP A 193 -9.10 -12.66 12.98
CA ASP A 193 -9.35 -13.00 11.57
C ASP A 193 -8.61 -12.01 10.67
N TRP A 194 -8.75 -10.71 10.94
CA TRP A 194 -8.10 -9.67 10.16
C TRP A 194 -6.57 -9.78 10.21
N GLU A 195 -5.98 -10.01 11.39
CA GLU A 195 -4.53 -10.18 11.54
C GLU A 195 -4.00 -11.37 10.74
N LYS A 196 -4.74 -12.49 10.75
CA LYS A 196 -4.43 -13.69 9.98
C LYS A 196 -4.52 -13.44 8.48
N TYR A 197 -5.64 -12.90 8.00
CA TYR A 197 -5.87 -12.70 6.57
C TYR A 197 -4.95 -11.64 5.97
N ASN A 198 -4.52 -10.66 6.76
CA ASN A 198 -3.51 -9.70 6.35
C ASN A 198 -2.13 -10.36 6.25
N ALA A 199 -1.72 -11.20 7.22
CA ALA A 199 -0.48 -11.98 7.11
C ALA A 199 -0.47 -12.92 5.89
N LEU A 200 -1.63 -13.47 5.52
CA LEU A 200 -1.81 -14.31 4.34
C LEU A 200 -1.74 -13.53 3.01
N GLY A 201 -1.74 -12.20 3.05
CA GLY A 201 -1.70 -11.36 1.85
C GLY A 201 -3.04 -11.31 1.09
N VAL A 202 -4.18 -11.48 1.78
CA VAL A 202 -5.52 -11.50 1.17
C VAL A 202 -6.44 -10.37 1.63
N THR A 203 -6.02 -9.55 2.59
CA THR A 203 -6.76 -8.35 3.01
C THR A 203 -5.85 -7.33 3.67
N GLN A 204 -6.32 -6.11 3.86
CA GLN A 204 -5.64 -5.06 4.62
C GLN A 204 -6.64 -4.19 5.36
N TYR A 205 -6.15 -3.30 6.22
CA TYR A 205 -6.95 -2.28 6.88
C TYR A 205 -6.53 -0.95 6.30
N GLY A 206 -7.44 -0.34 5.54
CA GLY A 206 -7.19 0.93 4.87
C GLY A 206 -7.47 2.16 5.74
N GLN A 207 -7.91 1.97 6.99
CA GLN A 207 -8.53 3.06 7.76
C GLN A 207 -9.60 3.77 6.89
N MET A 208 -9.70 5.10 6.96
CA MET A 208 -10.55 5.92 6.11
C MET A 208 -9.78 6.44 4.91
N THR A 209 -8.66 7.15 5.14
CA THR A 209 -7.92 7.88 4.08
C THR A 209 -6.58 7.26 3.70
N ALA A 210 -6.10 6.26 4.45
CA ALA A 210 -4.85 5.57 4.14
C ALA A 210 -4.98 4.70 2.89
N GLY A 211 -5.91 3.75 2.91
CA GLY A 211 -6.17 2.82 1.82
C GLY A 211 -7.03 3.39 0.68
N SER A 212 -7.54 4.62 0.83
CA SER A 212 -8.28 5.33 -0.22
C SER A 212 -7.48 6.47 -0.87
N PHE A 213 -6.19 6.60 -0.50
CA PHE A 213 -5.24 7.51 -1.13
C PHE A 213 -5.65 8.98 -0.99
N MET A 214 -5.99 9.44 0.21
CA MET A 214 -6.39 10.85 0.42
C MET A 214 -6.08 11.39 1.81
N TYR A 215 -5.06 10.87 2.50
CA TYR A 215 -4.64 11.41 3.78
C TYR A 215 -3.78 12.66 3.55
N ILE A 216 -4.00 13.72 4.32
CA ILE A 216 -3.35 15.03 4.13
C ILE A 216 -2.68 15.56 5.41
N GLY A 217 -2.30 14.64 6.29
CA GLY A 217 -1.67 14.97 7.57
C GLY A 217 -2.67 15.35 8.68
N PRO A 218 -2.17 15.88 9.80
CA PRO A 218 -2.94 16.06 11.03
C PRO A 218 -3.93 17.24 10.98
N GLN A 219 -3.91 18.07 9.92
CA GLN A 219 -4.82 19.21 9.82
C GLN A 219 -6.31 18.81 9.92
N GLY A 220 -6.67 17.61 9.46
CA GLY A 220 -8.04 17.09 9.57
C GLY A 220 -8.50 16.92 11.03
N ILE A 221 -7.65 16.35 11.90
CA ILE A 221 -7.98 16.18 13.31
C ILE A 221 -7.98 17.52 14.06
N VAL A 222 -7.09 18.44 13.71
CA VAL A 222 -7.07 19.81 14.27
C VAL A 222 -8.37 20.55 13.94
N HIS A 223 -8.80 20.51 12.68
CA HIS A 223 -10.06 21.12 12.27
C HIS A 223 -11.28 20.46 12.95
N GLY A 224 -11.35 19.12 12.97
CA GLY A 224 -12.44 18.40 13.64
C GLY A 224 -12.54 18.69 15.15
N THR A 225 -11.39 18.77 15.83
CA THR A 225 -11.33 19.14 17.26
C THR A 225 -11.82 20.57 17.47
N THR A 226 -11.42 21.50 16.60
CA THR A 226 -11.86 22.90 16.63
C THR A 226 -13.40 23.00 16.54
N ILE A 227 -14.00 22.31 15.58
CA ILE A 227 -15.47 22.28 15.41
C ILE A 227 -16.16 21.66 16.63
N THR A 228 -15.59 20.59 17.18
CA THR A 228 -16.14 19.89 18.35
C THR A 228 -16.17 20.82 19.56
N VAL A 229 -15.04 21.47 19.88
CA VAL A 229 -14.92 22.39 21.01
C VAL A 229 -15.83 23.61 20.83
N MET A 230 -15.87 24.19 19.63
CA MET A 230 -16.75 25.33 19.31
C MET A 230 -18.23 24.99 19.51
N ASN A 231 -18.68 23.82 19.02
CA ASN A 231 -20.07 23.40 19.20
C ASN A 231 -20.39 23.03 20.64
N ALA A 232 -19.47 22.40 21.36
CA ALA A 232 -19.64 22.12 22.78
C ALA A 232 -19.86 23.42 23.58
N PHE A 233 -19.10 24.48 23.27
CA PHE A 233 -19.32 25.79 23.86
C PHE A 233 -20.69 26.36 23.50
N ARG A 234 -21.09 26.37 22.23
CA ARG A 234 -22.43 26.85 21.81
C ARG A 234 -23.60 26.10 22.47
N MET A 235 -23.39 24.82 22.82
CA MET A 235 -24.42 23.99 23.45
C MET A 235 -24.50 24.14 24.97
N LYS A 236 -23.44 24.61 25.62
CA LYS A 236 -23.28 24.57 27.09
C LYS A 236 -23.07 25.93 27.74
N LEU A 237 -22.56 26.92 26.99
CA LEU A 237 -22.37 28.30 27.40
C LEU A 237 -23.24 29.23 26.54
#